data_AF-A0AAN8J2K7-F1
#
_entry.id   AF-A0AAN8J2K7-F1
#
_cell.length_a   1.000
_cell.length_b   1.000
_cell.length_c   1.000
_cell.angle_alpha   90.00
_cell.angle_beta   90.00
_cell.angle_gamma   90.00
#
_symmetry.space_group_name_H-M   'P 1'
#
loop_
_entity.id
_entity.type
_entity.pdbx_description
1 polymer ?
#
loop_
_entity_poly.entity_id
_entity_poly.type
_entity_poly.pdbx_seq_one_letter_code
_entity_poly.pdbx_strand_id
1 'polypeptide(L)'
;ASSIFNVGDVFHGDFIASGNGDTFIDVSSWGKGVVWLNGFNLGRYWGSAGPQKYIYVPAPLITTGKNSLVFVELEKLSSDCRGIQCKIDLLDHPLLYH
;
A
#
# COMPACT_ATOMS: atom_id res chain seq x y z
N ALA A 1 -16.79 13.26 -8.63
CA ALA A 1 -16.53 12.39 -9.80
C ALA A 1 -16.67 10.95 -9.34
N SER A 2 -17.46 10.12 -10.02
CA SER A 2 -17.57 8.70 -9.70
C SER A 2 -16.20 8.03 -9.88
N SER A 3 -15.72 7.34 -8.84
CA SER A 3 -14.54 6.47 -8.94
C SER A 3 -14.73 5.51 -10.10
N ILE A 4 -13.73 5.42 -10.98
CA ILE A 4 -13.68 4.44 -12.08
C ILE A 4 -13.15 3.06 -11.62
N PHE A 5 -12.75 2.94 -10.36
CA PHE A 5 -12.26 1.69 -9.80
C PHE A 5 -13.40 0.78 -9.36
N ASN A 6 -13.31 -0.48 -9.75
CA ASN A 6 -14.20 -1.54 -9.37
C ASN A 6 -13.67 -2.29 -8.14
N VAL A 7 -14.56 -2.99 -7.47
CA VAL A 7 -14.18 -3.97 -6.46
C VAL A 7 -13.43 -5.11 -7.15
N GLY A 8 -12.25 -5.47 -6.64
CA GLY A 8 -11.41 -6.52 -7.19
C GLY A 8 -10.33 -6.04 -8.16
N ASP A 9 -10.11 -4.73 -8.27
CA ASP A 9 -9.05 -4.16 -9.12
C ASP A 9 -7.65 -4.47 -8.56
N VAL A 10 -6.70 -4.63 -9.49
CA VAL A 10 -5.28 -4.81 -9.19
C VAL A 10 -4.53 -3.52 -9.54
N PHE A 11 -3.85 -2.95 -8.54
CA PHE A 11 -3.05 -1.74 -8.67
C PHE A 11 -1.57 -2.10 -8.70
N HIS A 12 -0.84 -1.47 -9.62
CA HIS A 12 0.60 -1.58 -9.75
C HIS A 12 1.24 -0.22 -9.53
N GLY A 13 2.31 -0.18 -8.75
CA GLY A 13 3.09 1.03 -8.52
C GLY A 13 4.57 0.69 -8.36
N ASP A 14 5.44 1.65 -8.67
CA ASP A 14 6.88 1.50 -8.53
C ASP A 14 7.46 2.66 -7.73
N PHE A 15 8.50 2.39 -6.94
CA PHE A 15 9.28 3.42 -6.25
C PHE A 15 10.78 3.15 -6.39
N ILE A 16 11.58 4.23 -6.27
CA ILE A 16 13.04 4.15 -6.29
C ILE A 16 13.56 4.29 -4.86
N ALA A 17 14.34 3.32 -4.40
CA ALA A 17 15.01 3.36 -3.10
C ALA A 17 16.52 3.59 -3.28
N SER A 18 17.09 4.51 -2.51
CA SER A 18 18.54 4.76 -2.48
C SER A 18 19.30 3.80 -1.56
N GLY A 19 18.60 3.08 -0.69
CA GLY A 19 19.16 2.12 0.25
C GLY A 19 18.08 1.19 0.81
N ASN A 20 18.48 0.36 1.78
CA ASN A 20 17.58 -0.54 2.49
C ASN A 20 17.32 0.00 3.90
N GLY A 21 16.04 0.14 4.23
CA GLY A 21 15.59 0.53 5.56
C GLY A 21 14.22 -0.07 5.80
N ASP A 22 13.91 -0.38 7.05
CA ASP A 22 12.57 -0.78 7.43
C ASP A 22 11.62 0.39 7.14
N THR A 23 10.43 0.09 6.66
CA THR A 23 9.41 1.11 6.38
C THR A 23 8.02 0.54 6.60
N PHE A 24 7.00 1.39 6.46
CA PHE A 24 5.61 1.05 6.66
C PHE A 24 4.77 1.60 5.51
N ILE A 25 3.96 0.75 4.90
CA ILE A 25 2.97 1.17 3.90
C ILE A 25 1.73 1.68 4.64
N ASP A 26 1.36 2.95 4.42
CA ASP A 26 0.12 3.52 4.94
C ASP A 26 -1.07 3.12 4.07
N VAL A 27 -1.95 2.28 4.63
CA VAL A 27 -3.18 1.79 4.00
C VAL A 27 -4.43 2.40 4.64
N SER A 28 -4.29 3.47 5.44
CA SER A 28 -5.40 4.08 6.19
C SER A 28 -6.54 4.60 5.30
N SER A 29 -6.23 5.01 4.07
CA SER A 29 -7.21 5.48 3.07
C SER A 29 -7.58 4.43 2.01
N TRP A 30 -7.15 3.18 2.22
CA TRP A 30 -7.48 2.03 1.37
C TRP A 30 -8.58 1.17 2.02
N GLY A 31 -9.21 0.31 1.22
CA GLY A 31 -10.31 -0.55 1.67
C GLY A 31 -9.81 -1.79 2.39
N LYS A 32 -9.88 -2.94 1.71
CA LYS A 32 -9.42 -4.23 2.22
C LYS A 32 -8.76 -5.01 1.12
N GLY A 33 -7.60 -5.59 1.40
CA GLY A 33 -6.89 -6.31 0.35
C GLY A 33 -5.63 -7.00 0.81
N VAL A 34 -4.76 -7.23 -0.17
CA VAL A 34 -3.45 -7.87 0.01
C VAL A 34 -2.42 -7.06 -0.76
N VAL A 35 -1.21 -6.96 -0.21
CA VAL A 35 -0.11 -6.20 -0.80
C VAL A 35 1.14 -7.06 -0.96
N TRP A 36 1.84 -6.87 -2.09
CA TRP A 36 3.11 -7.51 -2.41
C TRP A 36 4.18 -6.46 -2.70
N LEU A 37 5.41 -6.77 -2.30
CA LEU A 37 6.62 -6.03 -2.65
C LEU A 37 7.59 -6.96 -3.37
N ASN A 38 7.99 -6.62 -4.59
CA ASN A 38 8.94 -7.41 -5.38
C ASN A 38 8.55 -8.90 -5.48
N GLY A 39 7.25 -9.20 -5.55
CA GLY A 39 6.69 -10.55 -5.56
C GLY A 39 6.56 -11.23 -4.19
N PHE A 40 7.09 -10.65 -3.12
CA PHE A 40 6.90 -11.14 -1.75
C PHE A 40 5.55 -10.65 -1.19
N ASN A 41 4.75 -11.57 -0.65
CA ASN A 41 3.46 -11.23 -0.04
C ASN A 41 3.67 -10.65 1.36
N LEU A 42 3.41 -9.36 1.51
CA LEU A 42 3.52 -8.65 2.80
C LEU A 42 2.33 -8.89 3.72
N GLY A 43 1.23 -9.41 3.18
CA GLY A 43 0.05 -9.83 3.93
C GLY A 43 -1.19 -9.02 3.62
N ARG A 44 -2.19 -9.17 4.49
CA ARG A 44 -3.51 -8.55 4.38
C ARG A 44 -3.52 -7.17 5.01
N TYR A 45 -4.26 -6.25 4.42
CA TYR A 45 -4.66 -4.99 5.06
C TYR A 45 -6.18 -4.88 5.15
N TRP A 46 -6.64 -4.14 6.15
CA TRP A 46 -8.02 -3.67 6.24
C TRP A 46 -8.05 -2.22 6.73
N GLY A 47 -7.71 -1.33 5.80
CA GLY A 47 -7.57 0.10 6.01
C GLY A 47 -8.86 0.77 6.46
N SER A 48 -10.02 0.30 5.98
CA SER A 48 -11.33 0.83 6.40
C SER A 48 -11.73 0.40 7.83
N ALA A 49 -11.39 -0.81 8.27
CA ALA A 49 -11.79 -1.35 9.58
C ALA A 49 -10.76 -1.11 10.70
N GLY A 50 -9.46 -1.22 10.44
CA GLY A 50 -8.41 -1.15 11.47
C GLY A 50 -8.40 -2.36 12.43
N PRO A 51 -7.68 -2.30 13.57
CA PRO A 51 -6.86 -1.18 14.05
C PRO A 51 -5.52 -1.04 13.31
N GLN A 52 -5.05 -2.08 12.63
CA GLN A 52 -3.82 -2.01 11.85
C GLN A 52 -4.04 -1.20 10.57
N LYS A 53 -3.40 -0.02 10.49
CA LYS A 53 -3.40 0.86 9.29
C LYS A 53 -2.06 0.91 8.56
N TYR A 54 -1.05 0.21 9.08
CA TYR A 54 0.32 0.21 8.57
C TYR A 54 0.79 -1.22 8.35
N ILE A 55 1.30 -1.50 7.14
CA ILE A 55 1.92 -2.78 6.82
C ILE A 55 3.43 -2.64 6.92
N TYR A 56 4.04 -3.43 7.81
CA TYR A 56 5.49 -3.45 7.98
C TYR A 56 6.19 -3.99 6.73
N VAL A 57 7.23 -3.29 6.30
CA VAL A 57 8.10 -3.68 5.18
C VAL A 57 9.52 -3.86 5.72
N PRO A 58 9.98 -5.11 5.85
CA PRO A 58 11.36 -5.41 6.22
C PRO A 58 12.37 -4.87 5.19
N ALA A 59 13.43 -4.21 5.67
CA ALA A 59 14.53 -3.71 4.85
C ALA A 59 15.11 -4.75 3.87
N PRO A 60 15.25 -6.06 4.22
CA PRO A 60 15.79 -7.06 3.30
C PRO A 60 14.94 -7.30 2.04
N LEU A 61 13.67 -6.87 2.02
CA LEU A 61 12.81 -7.00 0.84
C LEU A 61 12.95 -5.82 -0.13
N ILE A 62 13.59 -4.72 0.29
CA ILE A 62 13.83 -3.54 -0.53
C ILE A 62 15.16 -3.68 -1.25
N THR A 63 15.13 -3.48 -2.56
CA THR A 63 16.32 -3.46 -3.42
C THR A 63 16.72 -2.02 -3.70
N THR A 64 18.02 -1.70 -3.69
CA THR A 64 18.51 -0.40 -4.18
C THR A 64 18.13 -0.23 -5.65
N GLY A 65 17.50 0.89 -6.00
CA GLY A 65 16.90 1.11 -7.31
C GLY A 65 15.40 0.85 -7.31
N LYS A 66 14.90 0.20 -8.37
CA LYS A 66 13.46 0.05 -8.61
C LYS A 66 12.86 -1.07 -7.76
N ASN A 67 11.78 -0.76 -7.05
CA ASN A 67 10.94 -1.69 -6.31
C ASN A 67 9.50 -1.62 -6.82
N SER A 68 8.84 -2.77 -6.90
CA SER A 68 7.47 -2.86 -7.41
C SER A 68 6.50 -3.28 -6.32
N LEU A 69 5.40 -2.54 -6.22
CA LEU A 69 4.28 -2.81 -5.33
C LEU A 69 3.07 -3.26 -6.14
N VAL A 70 2.41 -4.30 -5.64
CA VAL A 70 1.14 -4.79 -6.18
C VAL A 70 0.10 -4.80 -5.08
N PHE A 71 -1.06 -4.23 -5.32
CA PHE A 71 -2.20 -4.28 -4.42
C PHE A 71 -3.37 -4.95 -5.12
N VAL A 72 -3.98 -5.92 -4.45
CA VAL A 72 -5.30 -6.45 -4.81
C VAL A 72 -6.29 -5.82 -3.85
N GLU A 73 -7.17 -4.96 -4.34
CA GLU A 73 -8.17 -4.24 -3.55
C GLU A 73 -9.56 -4.88 -3.71
N LEU A 74 -10.19 -5.22 -2.58
CA LEU A 74 -11.42 -6.00 -2.51
C LEU A 74 -12.61 -5.18 -2.02
N GLU A 75 -12.41 -3.89 -1.72
CA GLU A 75 -13.46 -2.94 -1.35
C GLU A 75 -13.36 -1.68 -2.22
N LYS A 76 -14.34 -0.77 -2.11
CA LYS A 76 -14.24 0.52 -2.80
C LYS A 76 -13.21 1.39 -2.08
N LEU A 77 -12.28 1.94 -2.83
CA LEU A 77 -11.30 2.92 -2.34
C LEU A 77 -12.01 4.16 -1.78
N SER A 78 -11.58 4.62 -0.60
CA SER A 78 -12.39 5.58 0.17
C SER A 78 -12.29 7.04 -0.27
N SER A 79 -11.22 7.51 -0.93
CA SER A 79 -11.20 8.88 -1.53
C SER A 79 -9.86 9.32 -2.15
N ASP A 80 -8.74 8.67 -1.84
CA ASP A 80 -7.41 9.20 -2.19
C ASP A 80 -6.94 8.86 -3.60
N CYS A 81 -7.74 8.11 -4.34
CA CYS A 81 -7.49 7.87 -5.75
C CYS A 81 -8.22 8.90 -6.61
N ARG A 82 -7.46 9.65 -7.43
CA ARG A 82 -7.99 10.65 -8.37
C ARG A 82 -7.87 10.12 -9.80
N GLY A 83 -9.01 9.90 -10.45
CA GLY A 83 -9.03 9.34 -11.81
C GLY A 83 -8.48 7.91 -11.81
N ILE A 84 -7.44 7.64 -12.62
CA ILE A 84 -6.75 6.34 -12.72
C ILE A 84 -5.55 6.21 -11.76
N GLN A 85 -5.27 7.21 -10.92
CA GLN A 85 -4.09 7.22 -10.06
C GLN A 85 -4.47 7.13 -8.58
N CYS A 86 -3.82 6.22 -7.86
CA CYS A 86 -3.85 6.11 -6.41
C CYS A 86 -2.48 6.48 -5.84
N LYS A 87 -2.47 7.10 -4.67
CA LYS A 87 -1.24 7.38 -3.92
C LYS A 87 -1.15 6.42 -2.73
N ILE A 88 0.07 6.01 -2.43
CA ILE A 88 0.42 5.29 -1.21
C ILE A 88 1.63 6.00 -0.61
N ASP A 89 1.68 6.10 0.71
CA ASP A 89 2.81 6.70 1.42
C ASP A 89 3.61 5.60 2.14
N LEU A 90 4.93 5.74 2.08
CA LEU A 90 5.88 4.94 2.84
C LEU A 90 6.37 5.79 4.01
N LEU A 91 6.24 5.26 5.22
CA LEU A 91 6.56 5.96 6.46
C LEU A 91 7.77 5.33 7.15
N ASP A 92 8.55 6.15 7.84
CA ASP A 92 9.69 5.68 8.65
C ASP A 92 9.25 5.00 9.95
N HIS A 93 8.03 5.28 10.41
CA HIS A 93 7.42 4.69 11.61
C HIS A 93 5.90 4.62 11.45
N PRO A 94 5.22 3.64 12.09
CA PRO A 94 3.77 3.59 12.09
C PRO A 94 3.23 4.73 12.98
N LEU A 95 2.14 5.36 12.56
CA LEU A 95 1.45 6.32 13.42
C LEU A 95 0.60 5.53 14.41
N LEU A 96 1.18 5.23 15.57
CA LEU A 96 0.44 4.70 16.70
C LEU A 96 -0.40 5.87 17.26
N TYR A 97 -1.71 5.65 17.46
CA TYR A 97 -2.68 6.59 18.04
C TYR A 97 -3.30 7.64 17.08
N HIS A 98 -4.47 7.29 16.53
CA HIS A 98 -5.55 8.21 16.16
C HIS A 98 -6.88 7.64 16.64
#